data_AF-A0A7S0R9N4-F1
#
_entry.id   AF-A0A7S0R9N4-F1
#
_cell.length_a   1.000
_cell.length_b   1.000
_cell.length_c   1.000
_cell.angle_alpha   90.00
_cell.angle_beta   90.00
_cell.angle_gamma   90.00
#
_symmetry.space_group_name_H-M   'P 1'
#
loop_
_entity.id
_entity.type
_entity.pdbx_description
1 polymer ?
#
loop_
_entity_poly.entity_id
_entity_poly.type
_entity_poly.pdbx_seq_one_letter_code
_entity_poly.pdbx_strand_id
1 'polypeptide(L)'
;PHPGNLSVDPATGALLFYDFGMMGEIVPGVREKLLDMFYGVYRKDTGAVIKALVDLGVIKPTGDSLTIKRAIGYFLDNLARQTERGETLAAIGEDLFAIATDQPFRFPATFTFVLRAFSTLEGIGKSLNPSYQFSEVAQPYATELLDLQDAQSQRALVVTQLQQQASELGAAAAAMPQRIARMDALLAAVESGEVKLRVRVLEAERAARRAGVMQAATMNVVGAMGFLNVGTMFALGGFEGPAALALGLAAVFGVLTLRGFQRVDRLDKFEKDIRG
;
A
#
# COMPACT_ATOMS: atom_id res chain seq x y z
N PRO A 1 4.54 -34.13 25.69
CA PRO A 1 4.92 -34.45 27.09
C PRO A 1 3.71 -34.98 27.87
N HIS A 2 3.94 -35.76 28.94
CA HIS A 2 2.92 -36.18 29.89
C HIS A 2 3.37 -35.76 31.30
N PRO A 3 2.47 -35.33 32.20
CA PRO A 3 2.85 -34.86 33.55
C PRO A 3 3.69 -35.87 34.35
N GLY A 4 3.47 -37.17 34.14
CA GLY A 4 4.24 -38.23 34.79
C GLY A 4 5.72 -38.34 34.40
N ASN A 5 6.17 -37.57 33.40
CA ASN A 5 7.57 -37.57 32.94
C ASN A 5 8.38 -36.39 33.48
N LEU A 6 7.83 -35.62 34.42
CA LEU A 6 8.51 -34.54 35.15
C LEU A 6 8.45 -34.78 36.66
N SER A 7 9.54 -34.49 37.35
CA SER A 7 9.56 -34.33 38.81
C SER A 7 10.43 -33.13 39.22
N VAL A 8 10.38 -32.80 40.50
CA VAL A 8 11.20 -31.74 41.09
C VAL A 8 12.14 -32.40 42.10
N ASP A 9 13.42 -32.10 42.01
CA ASP A 9 14.39 -32.46 43.03
C ASP A 9 14.08 -31.70 44.33
N PRO A 10 13.74 -32.38 45.44
CA PRO A 10 13.39 -31.73 46.70
C PRO A 10 14.55 -30.94 47.33
N ALA A 11 15.79 -31.30 47.01
CA ALA A 11 16.98 -30.66 47.59
C ALA A 11 17.41 -29.41 46.82
N THR A 12 17.28 -29.42 45.49
CA THR A 12 17.77 -28.33 44.63
C THR A 12 16.65 -27.51 43.97
N GLY A 13 15.43 -28.02 43.93
CA GLY A 13 14.31 -27.43 43.19
C GLY A 13 14.40 -27.59 41.67
N ALA A 14 15.37 -28.36 41.16
CA ALA A 14 15.56 -28.58 39.73
C ALA A 14 14.45 -29.46 39.13
N LEU A 15 14.05 -29.16 37.88
CA LEU A 15 13.14 -30.02 37.11
C LEU A 15 13.89 -31.22 36.53
N LEU A 16 13.40 -32.41 36.81
CA LEU A 16 13.92 -33.69 36.33
C LEU A 16 13.00 -34.23 35.22
N PHE A 17 13.55 -34.50 34.04
CA PHE A 17 12.82 -35.03 32.89
C PHE A 17 13.17 -36.50 32.67
N TYR A 18 12.16 -37.36 32.62
CA TYR A 18 12.35 -38.82 32.49
C TYR A 18 12.23 -39.34 31.06
N ASP A 19 11.57 -38.61 30.16
CA ASP A 19 11.24 -39.08 28.82
C ASP A 19 11.36 -37.97 27.77
N PHE A 20 12.02 -38.31 26.66
CA PHE A 20 12.27 -37.45 25.51
C PHE A 20 11.72 -38.05 24.20
N GLY A 21 10.89 -39.08 24.25
CA GLY A 21 10.42 -39.84 23.08
C GLY A 21 9.55 -39.06 22.08
N MET A 22 9.10 -37.86 22.42
CA MET A 22 8.34 -36.95 21.53
C MET A 22 9.08 -35.64 21.23
N MET A 23 10.42 -35.62 21.30
CA MET A 23 11.21 -34.45 20.93
C MET A 23 11.23 -34.25 19.41
N GLY A 24 11.10 -33.01 18.98
CA GLY A 24 11.24 -32.60 17.58
C GLY A 24 12.34 -31.56 17.43
N GLU A 25 13.06 -31.61 16.31
CA GLU A 25 14.06 -30.60 15.97
C GLU A 25 13.43 -29.52 15.09
N ILE A 26 13.68 -28.25 15.43
CA ILE A 26 13.28 -27.10 14.62
C ILE A 26 14.51 -26.60 13.86
N VAL A 27 14.51 -26.82 12.55
CA VAL A 27 15.59 -26.35 11.65
C VAL A 27 15.71 -24.82 11.74
N PRO A 28 16.93 -24.24 11.72
CA PRO A 28 17.13 -22.79 11.88
C PRO A 28 16.24 -21.91 11.01
N GLY A 29 16.04 -22.27 9.73
CA GLY A 29 15.18 -21.50 8.82
C GLY A 29 13.68 -21.55 9.16
N VAL A 30 13.22 -22.60 9.85
CA VAL A 30 11.84 -22.67 10.37
C VAL A 30 11.71 -21.83 11.64
N ARG A 31 12.74 -21.84 12.49
CA ARG A 31 12.79 -21.02 13.71
C ARG A 31 12.63 -19.53 13.37
N GLU A 32 13.40 -19.01 12.42
CA GLU A 32 13.31 -17.60 12.01
C GLU A 32 11.91 -17.22 11.53
N LYS A 33 11.31 -18.06 10.68
CA LYS A 33 9.95 -17.83 10.17
C LYS A 33 8.86 -17.91 11.26
N LEU A 34 9.05 -18.78 12.24
CA LEU A 34 8.19 -18.83 13.42
C LEU A 34 8.31 -17.54 14.25
N LEU A 35 9.52 -17.00 14.40
CA LEU A 35 9.75 -15.72 15.08
C LEU A 35 9.07 -14.57 14.33
N ASP A 36 9.22 -14.51 13.00
CA ASP A 36 8.53 -13.51 12.15
C ASP A 36 7.00 -13.58 12.31
N MET A 37 6.45 -14.79 12.41
CA MET A 37 5.03 -15.00 12.69
C MET A 37 4.65 -14.45 14.07
N PHE A 38 5.40 -14.79 15.14
CA PHE A 38 5.14 -14.28 16.49
C PHE A 38 5.21 -12.75 16.54
N TYR A 39 6.17 -12.15 15.86
CA TYR A 39 6.32 -10.70 15.76
C TYR A 39 5.15 -10.04 15.04
N GLY A 40 4.70 -10.63 13.92
CA GLY A 40 3.50 -10.19 13.22
C GLY A 40 2.25 -10.23 14.10
N VAL A 41 2.08 -11.30 14.89
CA VAL A 41 0.98 -11.44 15.85
C VAL A 41 1.07 -10.34 16.93
N TYR A 42 2.27 -10.14 17.51
CA TYR A 42 2.50 -9.13 18.54
C TYR A 42 2.19 -7.71 18.06
N ARG A 43 2.64 -7.35 16.86
CA ARG A 43 2.37 -6.04 16.24
C ARG A 43 0.96 -5.89 15.69
N LYS A 44 0.15 -6.94 15.76
CA LYS A 44 -1.17 -7.03 15.10
C LYS A 44 -1.08 -6.73 13.60
N ASP A 45 0.04 -7.08 12.98
CA ASP A 45 0.28 -6.88 11.56
C ASP A 45 -0.20 -8.12 10.79
N THR A 46 -1.44 -8.04 10.30
CA THR A 46 -2.04 -9.10 9.48
C THR A 46 -1.20 -9.44 8.24
N GLY A 47 -0.54 -8.45 7.63
CA GLY A 47 0.29 -8.66 6.44
C GLY A 47 1.54 -9.46 6.75
N ALA A 48 2.23 -9.11 7.83
CA ALA A 48 3.39 -9.85 8.32
C ALA A 48 3.03 -11.31 8.68
N VAL A 49 1.89 -11.52 9.34
CA VAL A 49 1.40 -12.87 9.69
C VAL A 49 1.08 -13.69 8.43
N ILE A 50 0.39 -13.12 7.43
CA ILE A 50 0.12 -13.81 6.16
C ILE A 50 1.43 -14.23 5.50
N LYS A 51 2.39 -13.30 5.40
CA LYS A 51 3.69 -13.58 4.78
C LYS A 51 4.41 -14.72 5.49
N ALA A 52 4.49 -14.68 6.82
CA ALA A 52 5.13 -15.73 7.60
C ALA A 52 4.43 -17.09 7.45
N LEU A 53 3.10 -17.11 7.40
CA LEU A 53 2.32 -18.35 7.17
C LEU A 53 2.51 -18.92 5.77
N VAL A 54 2.70 -18.08 4.75
CA VAL A 54 3.09 -18.52 3.40
C VAL A 54 4.52 -19.06 3.41
N ASP A 55 5.45 -18.38 4.06
CA ASP A 55 6.86 -18.78 4.14
C ASP A 55 7.05 -20.09 4.91
N LEU A 56 6.19 -20.35 5.91
CA LEU A 56 6.10 -21.61 6.66
C LEU A 56 5.38 -22.73 5.88
N GLY A 57 4.80 -22.43 4.72
CA GLY A 57 4.04 -23.37 3.91
C GLY A 57 2.67 -23.76 4.50
N VAL A 58 2.19 -23.00 5.50
CA VAL A 58 0.90 -23.20 6.15
C VAL A 58 -0.24 -22.77 5.22
N ILE A 59 -0.03 -21.70 4.46
CA ILE A 59 -1.00 -21.17 3.49
C ILE A 59 -0.43 -21.32 2.09
N LYS A 60 -1.21 -21.88 1.17
CA LYS A 60 -0.88 -21.80 -0.25
C LYS A 60 -1.23 -20.41 -0.79
N PRO A 61 -0.33 -19.75 -1.55
CA PRO A 61 -0.67 -18.50 -2.21
C PRO A 61 -1.78 -18.76 -3.24
N THR A 62 -3.02 -18.41 -2.88
CA THR A 62 -4.22 -18.45 -3.73
C THR A 62 -4.61 -17.03 -4.13
N GLY A 63 -5.33 -16.89 -5.25
CA GLY A 63 -5.75 -15.59 -5.78
C GLY A 63 -6.68 -14.78 -4.86
N ASP A 64 -7.33 -15.42 -3.88
CA ASP A 64 -8.20 -14.74 -2.91
C ASP A 64 -7.43 -14.32 -1.63
N SER A 65 -6.52 -13.36 -1.81
CA SER A 65 -5.77 -12.77 -0.70
C SER A 65 -6.67 -12.00 0.29
N LEU A 66 -7.86 -11.57 -0.13
CA LEU A 66 -8.74 -10.75 0.70
C LEU A 66 -9.47 -11.58 1.76
N THR A 67 -9.97 -12.76 1.39
CA THR A 67 -10.63 -13.67 2.33
C THR A 67 -9.66 -14.17 3.40
N ILE A 68 -8.45 -14.56 3.00
CA ILE A 68 -7.38 -14.96 3.94
C ILE A 68 -7.02 -13.82 4.89
N LYS A 69 -6.90 -12.60 4.36
CA LYS A 69 -6.59 -11.41 5.19
C LYS A 69 -7.68 -11.11 6.20
N ARG A 70 -8.96 -11.26 5.82
CA ARG A 70 -10.08 -11.09 6.75
C ARG A 70 -10.10 -12.18 7.82
N ALA A 71 -9.87 -13.44 7.46
CA ALA A 71 -9.82 -14.55 8.40
C ALA A 71 -8.69 -14.38 9.44
N ILE A 72 -7.49 -14.03 8.99
CA ILE A 72 -6.35 -13.79 9.88
C ILE A 72 -6.55 -12.54 10.72
N GLY A 73 -7.11 -11.46 10.16
CA GLY A 73 -7.47 -10.27 10.93
C GLY A 73 -8.44 -10.59 12.05
N TYR A 74 -9.52 -11.31 11.73
CA TYR A 74 -10.49 -11.78 12.72
C TYR A 74 -9.84 -12.66 13.81
N PHE A 75 -8.94 -13.57 13.42
CA PHE A 75 -8.19 -14.39 14.37
C PHE A 75 -7.33 -13.55 15.32
N LEU A 76 -6.57 -12.58 14.81
CA LEU A 76 -5.75 -11.70 15.65
C LEU A 76 -6.59 -10.88 16.64
N ASP A 77 -7.74 -10.38 16.18
CA ASP A 77 -8.67 -9.65 17.04
C ASP A 77 -9.31 -10.55 18.10
N ASN A 78 -9.59 -11.81 17.78
CA ASN A 78 -10.10 -12.79 18.74
C ASN A 78 -9.02 -13.17 19.76
N LEU A 79 -7.80 -13.46 19.30
CA LEU A 79 -6.66 -13.82 20.14
C LEU A 79 -6.36 -12.73 21.18
N ALA A 80 -6.40 -11.45 20.78
CA ALA A 80 -6.22 -10.33 21.71
C ALA A 80 -7.30 -10.34 22.80
N ARG A 81 -8.58 -10.51 22.41
CA ARG A 81 -9.71 -10.58 23.35
C ARG A 81 -9.66 -11.82 24.25
N GLN A 82 -9.14 -12.94 23.78
CA GLN A 82 -8.99 -14.18 24.56
C GLN A 82 -7.86 -14.06 25.58
N THR A 83 -6.75 -13.44 25.16
CA THR A 83 -5.63 -13.13 26.05
C THR A 83 -6.05 -12.19 27.18
N GLU A 84 -6.82 -11.14 26.87
CA GLU A 84 -7.39 -10.21 27.86
C GLU A 84 -8.38 -10.87 28.82
N ARG A 85 -9.08 -11.92 28.38
CA ARG A 85 -10.04 -12.70 29.19
C ARG A 85 -9.40 -13.84 29.97
N GLY A 86 -8.09 -14.08 29.81
CA GLY A 86 -7.39 -15.19 30.46
C GLY A 86 -7.84 -16.57 29.98
N GLU A 87 -8.31 -16.68 28.72
CA GLU A 87 -8.71 -17.96 28.15
C GLU A 87 -7.50 -18.91 27.98
N THR A 88 -7.78 -20.21 28.03
CA THR A 88 -6.73 -21.23 27.89
C THR A 88 -6.19 -21.27 26.47
N LEU A 89 -4.90 -21.58 26.35
CA LEU A 89 -4.23 -21.71 25.05
C LEU A 89 -4.77 -22.89 24.22
N ALA A 90 -5.35 -23.90 24.89
CA ALA A 90 -6.09 -24.97 24.25
C ALA A 90 -7.34 -24.45 23.50
N ALA A 91 -8.15 -23.59 24.13
CA ALA A 91 -9.33 -22.99 23.53
C ALA A 91 -8.98 -22.09 22.33
N ILE A 92 -7.93 -21.28 22.48
CA ILE A 92 -7.37 -20.46 21.40
C ILE A 92 -6.95 -21.35 20.20
N GLY A 93 -6.29 -22.48 20.48
CA GLY A 93 -5.86 -23.44 19.46
C GLY A 93 -7.03 -24.13 18.75
N GLU A 94 -8.09 -24.47 19.48
CA GLU A 94 -9.31 -25.08 18.92
C GLU A 94 -10.05 -24.12 17.98
N ASP A 95 -10.19 -22.86 18.38
CA ASP A 95 -10.75 -21.80 17.53
C ASP A 95 -9.91 -21.58 16.26
N LEU A 96 -8.58 -21.63 16.37
CA LEU A 96 -7.68 -21.54 15.21
C LEU A 96 -7.92 -22.69 14.23
N PHE A 97 -8.08 -23.93 14.72
CA PHE A 97 -8.39 -25.08 13.87
C PHE A 97 -9.78 -24.98 13.24
N ALA A 98 -10.77 -24.46 13.96
CA ALA A 98 -12.11 -24.24 13.43
C ALA A 98 -12.08 -23.26 12.24
N ILE A 99 -11.40 -22.12 12.38
CA ILE A 99 -11.22 -21.12 11.31
C ILE A 99 -10.47 -21.70 10.11
N ALA A 100 -9.55 -22.63 10.35
CA ALA A 100 -8.75 -23.26 9.32
C ALA A 100 -9.52 -24.24 8.43
N THR A 101 -10.64 -24.77 8.92
CA THR A 101 -11.39 -25.85 8.24
C THR A 101 -12.07 -25.36 6.95
N ASP A 102 -12.42 -24.07 6.88
CA ASP A 102 -13.12 -23.45 5.73
C ASP A 102 -12.18 -22.74 4.74
N GLN A 103 -10.86 -22.84 4.92
CA GLN A 103 -9.87 -22.06 4.20
C GLN A 103 -8.71 -22.96 3.74
N PRO A 104 -7.87 -22.56 2.75
CA PRO A 104 -6.79 -23.38 2.21
C PRO A 104 -5.58 -23.50 3.15
N PHE A 105 -5.80 -23.64 4.46
CA PHE A 105 -4.75 -23.88 5.44
C PHE A 105 -4.33 -25.34 5.42
N ARG A 106 -3.03 -25.58 5.37
CA ARG A 106 -2.40 -26.88 5.61
C ARG A 106 -1.42 -26.73 6.75
N PHE A 107 -1.87 -26.95 7.97
CA PHE A 107 -0.99 -26.91 9.12
C PHE A 107 0.02 -28.07 9.05
N PRO A 108 1.33 -27.79 9.06
CA PRO A 108 2.34 -28.83 9.23
C PRO A 108 2.12 -29.56 10.56
N ALA A 109 2.35 -30.87 10.59
CA ALA A 109 2.19 -31.67 11.81
C ALA A 109 3.02 -31.14 13.00
N THR A 110 4.14 -30.47 12.71
CA THR A 110 4.99 -29.76 13.69
C THR A 110 4.22 -28.75 14.54
N PHE A 111 3.22 -28.06 13.99
CA PHE A 111 2.40 -27.10 14.77
C PHE A 111 1.51 -27.79 15.80
N THR A 112 0.97 -28.97 15.48
CA THR A 112 0.18 -29.76 16.42
C THR A 112 1.00 -30.17 17.65
N PHE A 113 2.28 -30.51 17.46
CA PHE A 113 3.17 -30.83 18.57
C PHE A 113 3.45 -29.61 19.47
N VAL A 114 3.62 -28.43 18.89
CA VAL A 114 3.83 -27.17 19.63
C VAL A 114 2.60 -26.82 20.46
N LEU A 115 1.41 -26.83 19.86
CA LEU A 115 0.15 -26.57 20.58
C LEU A 115 -0.05 -27.58 21.71
N ARG A 116 0.15 -28.87 21.45
CA ARG A 116 0.06 -29.92 22.47
C ARG A 116 1.05 -29.68 23.61
N ALA A 117 2.29 -29.27 23.32
CA ALA A 117 3.29 -28.99 24.32
C ALA A 117 2.85 -27.84 25.25
N PHE A 118 2.38 -26.73 24.68
CA PHE A 118 1.89 -25.60 25.47
C PHE A 118 0.63 -25.94 26.27
N SER A 119 -0.35 -26.63 25.70
CA SER A 119 -1.54 -27.09 26.44
C SER A 119 -1.16 -28.02 27.60
N THR A 120 -0.14 -28.86 27.42
CA THR A 120 0.37 -29.71 28.50
C THR A 120 1.01 -28.88 29.62
N LEU A 121 1.84 -27.89 29.26
CA LEU A 121 2.48 -26.98 30.23
C LEU A 121 1.44 -26.17 31.01
N GLU A 122 0.45 -25.62 30.32
CA GLU A 122 -0.65 -24.89 30.95
C GLU A 122 -1.47 -25.81 31.88
N GLY A 123 -1.77 -27.03 31.44
CA GLY A 123 -2.47 -28.02 32.26
C GLY A 123 -1.71 -28.38 33.54
N ILE A 124 -0.40 -28.59 33.45
CA ILE A 124 0.46 -28.82 34.63
C ILE A 124 0.44 -27.59 35.54
N GLY A 125 0.60 -26.38 34.99
CA GLY A 125 0.57 -25.13 35.74
C GLY A 125 -0.74 -24.94 36.50
N LYS A 126 -1.89 -25.15 35.84
CA LYS A 126 -3.22 -25.07 36.47
C LYS A 126 -3.49 -26.16 37.49
N SER A 127 -2.91 -27.36 37.29
CA SER A 127 -3.01 -28.44 38.29
C SER A 127 -2.29 -28.11 39.60
N LEU A 128 -1.21 -27.32 39.52
CA LEU A 128 -0.41 -26.91 40.68
C LEU A 128 -0.94 -25.62 41.32
N ASN A 129 -1.38 -24.66 40.51
CA ASN A 129 -1.95 -23.40 40.94
C ASN A 129 -3.17 -23.07 40.07
N PRO A 130 -4.41 -23.12 40.60
CA PRO A 130 -5.61 -22.83 39.83
C PRO A 130 -5.65 -21.42 39.24
N SER A 131 -4.94 -20.46 39.84
CA SER A 131 -4.81 -19.07 39.36
C SER A 131 -3.67 -18.88 38.36
N TYR A 132 -3.01 -19.97 37.93
CA TYR A 132 -1.92 -19.92 36.95
C TYR A 132 -2.42 -19.44 35.58
N GLN A 133 -1.76 -18.41 35.06
CA GLN A 133 -1.98 -17.87 33.72
C GLN A 133 -0.70 -18.01 32.90
N PHE A 134 -0.75 -18.80 31.83
CA PHE A 134 0.40 -19.04 30.96
C PHE A 134 0.91 -17.75 30.30
N SER A 135 -0.01 -16.86 29.90
CA SER A 135 0.29 -15.57 29.27
C SER A 135 1.20 -14.68 30.14
N GLU A 136 0.92 -14.58 31.44
CA GLU A 136 1.69 -13.77 32.39
C GLU A 136 3.13 -14.28 32.54
N VAL A 137 3.29 -15.61 32.61
CA VAL A 137 4.61 -16.25 32.77
C VAL A 137 5.42 -16.19 31.48
N ALA A 138 4.77 -16.28 30.32
CA ALA A 138 5.42 -16.22 29.01
C ALA A 138 5.80 -14.79 28.59
N GLN A 139 5.13 -13.76 29.12
CA GLN A 139 5.33 -12.35 28.76
C GLN A 139 6.79 -11.88 28.79
N PRO A 140 7.59 -12.06 29.86
CA PRO A 140 8.97 -11.57 29.89
C PRO A 140 9.85 -12.25 28.82
N TYR A 141 9.65 -13.54 28.58
CA TYR A 141 10.37 -14.28 27.56
C TYR A 141 9.97 -13.84 26.15
N ALA A 142 8.69 -13.53 25.93
CA ALA A 142 8.23 -12.96 24.68
C ALA A 142 8.91 -11.60 24.42
N THR A 143 8.97 -10.72 25.42
CA THR A 143 9.65 -9.42 25.30
C THR A 143 11.14 -9.57 24.99
N GLU A 144 11.86 -10.45 25.69
CA GLU A 144 13.28 -10.72 25.42
C GLU A 144 13.49 -11.20 23.98
N LEU A 145 12.61 -12.08 23.49
CA LEU A 145 12.65 -12.58 22.11
C LEU A 145 12.45 -11.44 21.08
N LEU A 146 11.53 -10.52 21.36
CA LEU A 146 11.23 -9.37 20.50
C LEU A 146 12.41 -8.39 20.47
N ASP A 147 13.04 -8.12 21.62
CA ASP A 147 14.19 -7.23 21.73
C ASP A 147 15.40 -7.76 20.93
N LEU A 148 15.64 -9.08 20.98
CA LEU A 148 16.68 -9.73 20.19
C LEU A 148 16.43 -9.60 18.68
N GLN A 149 15.17 -9.73 18.26
CA GLN A 149 14.80 -9.63 16.85
C GLN A 149 14.83 -8.18 16.34
N ASP A 150 14.41 -7.21 17.15
CA ASP A 150 14.55 -5.78 16.81
C ASP A 150 16.02 -5.38 16.68
N ALA A 151 16.90 -5.87 17.57
CA ALA A 151 18.33 -5.64 17.46
C ALA A 151 18.95 -6.27 16.19
N GLN A 152 18.52 -7.48 15.81
CA GLN A 152 18.95 -8.13 14.56
C GLN A 152 18.40 -7.41 13.32
N SER A 153 17.13 -7.03 13.34
CA SER A 153 16.45 -6.33 12.24
C SER A 153 17.07 -4.96 12.00
N GLN A 154 17.37 -4.21 13.06
CA GLN A 154 18.07 -2.92 12.96
C GLN A 154 19.48 -3.09 12.36
N ARG A 155 20.22 -4.12 12.76
CA ARG A 155 21.54 -4.42 12.18
C ARG A 155 21.44 -4.79 10.70
N ALA A 156 20.47 -5.62 10.32
CA ALA A 156 20.24 -5.99 8.92
C ALA A 156 19.85 -4.77 8.07
N LEU A 157 19.00 -3.89 8.60
CA LEU A 157 18.57 -2.66 7.92
C LEU A 157 19.75 -1.71 7.68
N VAL A 158 20.60 -1.51 8.70
CA VAL A 158 21.81 -0.66 8.62
C VAL A 158 22.82 -1.23 7.61
N VAL A 159 23.07 -2.54 7.64
CA VAL A 159 23.99 -3.19 6.68
C VAL A 159 23.47 -3.05 5.24
N THR A 160 22.16 -3.24 5.04
CA THR A 160 21.55 -3.11 3.71
C THR A 160 21.61 -1.68 3.19
N GLN A 161 21.36 -0.68 4.05
CA GLN A 161 21.48 0.73 3.70
C GLN A 161 22.92 1.14 3.36
N LEU A 162 23.90 0.68 4.15
CA LEU A 162 25.33 0.91 3.88
C LEU A 162 25.76 0.26 2.55
N GLN A 163 25.27 -0.95 2.26
CA GLN A 163 25.57 -1.65 1.02
C GLN A 163 24.98 -0.93 -0.20
N GLN A 164 23.75 -0.42 -0.08
CA GLN A 164 23.12 0.39 -1.13
C GLN A 164 23.89 1.70 -1.37
N GLN A 165 24.21 2.46 -0.32
CA GLN A 165 25.01 3.69 -0.44
C GLN A 165 26.41 3.44 -1.02
N ALA A 166 27.09 2.36 -0.63
CA ALA A 166 28.39 2.00 -1.18
C ALA A 166 28.30 1.65 -2.68
N SER A 167 27.24 0.94 -3.08
CA SER A 167 27.01 0.60 -4.50
C SER A 167 26.70 1.84 -5.34
N GLU A 168 25.96 2.80 -4.79
CA GLU A 168 25.64 4.07 -5.46
C GLU A 168 26.88 4.96 -5.59
N LEU A 169 27.72 5.05 -4.55
CA LEU A 169 29.00 5.77 -4.61
C LEU A 169 29.96 5.12 -5.61
N GLY A 170 30.04 3.78 -5.63
CA GLY A 170 30.85 3.04 -6.60
C GLY A 170 30.37 3.25 -8.04
N ALA A 171 29.05 3.17 -8.28
CA ALA A 171 28.46 3.43 -9.58
C ALA A 171 28.63 4.90 -10.01
N ALA A 172 28.50 5.85 -9.09
CA ALA A 172 28.71 7.28 -9.36
C ALA A 172 30.17 7.58 -9.70
N ALA A 173 31.13 6.98 -8.98
CA ALA A 173 32.56 7.10 -9.26
C ALA A 173 32.94 6.46 -10.61
N ALA A 174 32.40 5.27 -10.92
CA ALA A 174 32.63 4.61 -12.21
C ALA A 174 32.03 5.37 -13.40
N ALA A 175 30.92 6.08 -13.19
CA ALA A 175 30.28 6.92 -14.21
C ALA A 175 30.90 8.33 -14.32
N MET A 176 31.77 8.73 -13.39
CA MET A 176 32.36 10.06 -13.32
C MET A 176 33.21 10.42 -14.56
N PRO A 177 34.05 9.51 -15.10
CA PRO A 177 34.82 9.78 -16.33
C PRO A 177 33.91 10.08 -17.54
N GLN A 178 32.78 9.38 -17.67
CA GLN A 178 31.84 9.60 -18.77
C GLN A 178 31.10 10.95 -18.65
N ARG A 179 30.87 11.43 -17.42
CA ARG A 179 30.26 12.74 -17.19
C ARG A 179 31.20 13.88 -17.57
N ILE A 180 32.49 13.76 -17.22
CA ILE A 180 33.52 14.72 -17.63
C ILE A 180 33.62 14.77 -19.16
N ALA A 181 33.73 13.60 -19.82
CA ALA A 181 33.78 13.54 -21.28
C ALA A 181 32.55 14.16 -21.97
N ARG A 182 31.36 14.03 -21.38
CA ARG A 182 30.14 14.69 -21.89
C ARG A 182 30.14 16.20 -21.66
N MET A 183 30.73 16.68 -20.56
CA MET A 183 30.87 18.11 -20.29
C MET A 183 31.81 18.75 -21.30
N ASP A 184 32.93 18.09 -21.61
CA ASP A 184 33.86 18.53 -22.66
C ASP A 184 33.17 18.56 -24.03
N ALA A 185 32.37 17.54 -24.35
CA ALA A 185 31.61 17.49 -25.60
C ALA A 185 30.52 18.59 -25.67
N LEU A 186 29.87 18.91 -24.55
CA LEU A 186 28.90 20.02 -24.48
C LEU A 186 29.58 21.38 -24.63
N LEU A 187 30.72 21.58 -23.97
CA LEU A 187 31.52 22.80 -24.11
C LEU A 187 31.99 22.98 -25.55
N ALA A 188 32.49 21.92 -26.18
CA ALA A 188 32.88 21.94 -27.60
C ALA A 188 31.70 22.24 -28.53
N ALA A 189 30.52 21.69 -28.27
CA ALA A 189 29.32 21.98 -29.06
C ALA A 189 28.79 23.42 -28.87
N VAL A 190 28.99 24.00 -27.68
CA VAL A 190 28.67 25.41 -27.40
C VAL A 190 29.65 26.34 -28.11
N GLU A 191 30.96 26.04 -28.05
CA GLU A 191 32.01 26.80 -28.74
C GLU A 191 31.88 26.75 -30.26
N SER A 192 31.46 25.61 -30.82
CA SER A 192 31.20 25.45 -32.26
C SER A 192 29.89 26.12 -32.73
N GLY A 193 29.07 26.64 -31.80
CA GLY A 193 27.78 27.27 -32.11
C GLY A 193 26.70 26.28 -32.57
N GLU A 194 26.89 24.97 -32.41
CA GLU A 194 25.94 23.94 -32.83
C GLU A 194 24.75 23.76 -31.87
N VAL A 195 24.82 24.31 -30.66
CA VAL A 195 23.75 24.20 -29.66
C VAL A 195 22.53 25.01 -30.10
N LYS A 196 21.58 24.35 -30.76
CA LYS A 196 20.26 24.90 -31.12
C LYS A 196 19.31 24.77 -29.94
N LEU A 197 19.11 25.86 -29.20
CA LEU A 197 18.12 25.95 -28.13
C LEU A 197 16.70 25.90 -28.73
N ARG A 198 16.07 24.73 -28.75
CA ARG A 198 14.66 24.59 -29.12
C ARG A 198 13.78 24.94 -27.92
N VAL A 199 13.48 26.22 -27.74
CA VAL A 199 12.44 26.66 -26.82
C VAL A 199 11.10 26.29 -27.45
N ARG A 200 10.43 25.25 -26.94
CA ARG A 200 9.04 24.97 -27.33
C ARG A 200 8.14 26.01 -26.67
N VAL A 201 7.71 27.00 -27.45
CA VAL A 201 6.82 28.07 -27.00
C VAL A 201 5.37 27.56 -26.94
N LEU A 202 5.12 26.50 -26.16
CA LEU A 202 3.77 25.94 -25.97
C LEU A 202 2.81 26.97 -25.36
N GLU A 203 3.31 27.95 -24.60
CA GLU A 203 2.46 28.97 -23.97
C GLU A 203 1.99 30.05 -24.97
N ALA A 204 2.84 30.49 -25.90
CA ALA A 204 2.44 31.50 -26.89
C ALA A 204 1.49 30.92 -27.94
N GLU A 205 1.68 29.65 -28.35
CA GLU A 205 0.78 29.00 -29.30
C GLU A 205 -0.64 28.80 -28.71
N ARG A 206 -0.71 28.49 -27.40
CA ARG A 206 -1.98 28.41 -26.66
C ARG A 206 -2.66 29.77 -26.52
N ALA A 207 -1.90 30.83 -26.21
CA ALA A 207 -2.43 32.19 -26.12
C ALA A 207 -2.96 32.69 -27.47
N ALA A 208 -2.25 32.44 -28.56
CA ALA A 208 -2.67 32.80 -29.92
C ALA A 208 -3.96 32.07 -30.34
N ARG A 209 -4.09 30.77 -30.03
CA ARG A 209 -5.29 29.98 -30.33
C ARG A 209 -6.51 30.50 -29.57
N ARG A 210 -6.35 30.89 -28.30
CA ARG A 210 -7.41 31.53 -27.51
C ARG A 210 -7.86 32.85 -28.11
N ALA A 211 -6.91 33.72 -28.46
CA ALA A 211 -7.22 35.01 -29.06
C ALA A 211 -8.05 34.85 -30.36
N GLY A 212 -7.72 33.87 -31.20
CA GLY A 212 -8.47 33.57 -32.42
C GLY A 212 -9.92 33.11 -32.16
N VAL A 213 -10.14 32.24 -31.17
CA VAL A 213 -11.51 31.79 -30.80
C VAL A 213 -12.33 32.94 -30.22
N MET A 214 -11.72 33.79 -29.40
CA MET A 214 -12.38 34.94 -28.79
C MET A 214 -12.74 36.00 -29.84
N GLN A 215 -11.85 36.29 -30.80
CA GLN A 215 -12.13 37.21 -31.90
C GLN A 215 -13.31 36.75 -32.77
N ALA A 216 -13.40 35.45 -33.09
CA ALA A 216 -14.53 34.89 -33.83
C ALA A 216 -15.85 35.00 -33.06
N ALA A 217 -15.83 34.79 -31.73
CA ALA A 217 -17.01 34.98 -30.89
C ALA A 217 -17.47 36.45 -30.88
N THR A 218 -16.54 37.40 -30.74
CA THR A 218 -16.84 38.84 -30.80
C THR A 218 -17.46 39.24 -32.13
N MET A 219 -16.94 38.74 -33.26
CA MET A 219 -17.49 39.05 -34.59
C MET A 219 -18.92 38.52 -34.74
N ASN A 220 -19.21 37.33 -34.21
CA ASN A 220 -20.57 36.78 -34.23
C ASN A 220 -21.54 37.58 -33.33
N VAL A 221 -21.06 38.12 -32.21
CA VAL A 221 -21.87 38.98 -31.31
C VAL A 221 -22.25 40.27 -32.02
N VAL A 222 -21.29 40.92 -32.69
CA VAL A 222 -21.54 42.12 -33.50
C VAL A 222 -22.53 41.81 -34.63
N GLY A 223 -22.36 40.68 -35.32
CA GLY A 223 -23.30 40.23 -36.35
C GLY A 223 -24.72 40.01 -35.82
N ALA A 224 -24.87 39.31 -34.69
CA ALA A 224 -26.16 39.07 -34.06
C ALA A 224 -26.88 40.38 -33.71
N MET A 225 -26.16 41.34 -33.11
CA MET A 225 -26.71 42.66 -32.78
C MET A 225 -27.09 43.45 -34.04
N GLY A 226 -26.25 43.43 -35.08
CA GLY A 226 -26.53 44.12 -36.34
C GLY A 226 -27.78 43.58 -37.04
N PHE A 227 -27.90 42.26 -37.16
CA PHE A 227 -29.08 41.63 -37.76
C PHE A 227 -30.34 41.80 -36.92
N LEU A 228 -30.22 41.81 -35.59
CA LEU A 228 -31.35 42.08 -34.70
C LEU A 228 -31.87 43.51 -34.90
N ASN A 229 -30.98 44.50 -34.96
CA ASN A 229 -31.35 45.89 -35.19
C ASN A 229 -32.04 46.07 -36.56
N VAL A 230 -31.44 45.54 -37.62
CA VAL A 230 -32.02 45.57 -38.98
C VAL A 230 -33.37 44.86 -39.03
N GLY A 231 -33.49 43.70 -38.37
CA GLY A 231 -34.75 42.96 -38.27
C GLY A 231 -35.85 43.74 -37.55
N THR A 232 -35.51 44.41 -36.44
CA THR A 232 -36.47 45.27 -35.72
C THR A 232 -36.90 46.48 -36.55
N MET A 233 -36.00 47.07 -37.34
CA MET A 233 -36.33 48.21 -38.20
C MET A 233 -37.27 47.82 -39.34
N PHE A 234 -37.05 46.67 -39.99
CA PHE A 234 -37.96 46.18 -41.04
C PHE A 234 -39.32 45.75 -40.49
N ALA A 235 -39.37 45.20 -39.28
CA ALA A 235 -40.62 44.84 -38.61
C ALA A 235 -41.48 46.08 -38.32
N LEU A 236 -40.85 47.15 -37.81
CA LEU A 236 -41.52 48.44 -37.57
C LEU A 236 -41.94 49.14 -38.88
N GLY A 237 -41.22 48.91 -39.97
CA GLY A 237 -41.53 49.43 -41.30
C GLY A 237 -42.60 48.66 -42.08
N GLY A 238 -43.19 47.60 -41.51
CA GLY A 238 -44.26 46.82 -42.14
C GLY A 238 -43.79 45.81 -43.21
N PHE A 239 -42.48 45.55 -43.32
CA PHE A 239 -41.92 44.59 -44.26
C PHE A 239 -41.67 43.24 -43.57
N GLU A 240 -42.72 42.41 -43.45
CA GLU A 240 -42.68 41.15 -42.67
C GLU A 240 -41.67 40.11 -43.21
N GLY A 241 -41.52 39.99 -44.53
CA GLY A 241 -40.59 39.04 -45.15
C GLY A 241 -39.11 39.32 -44.83
N PRO A 242 -38.59 40.52 -45.16
CA PRO A 242 -37.22 40.92 -44.83
C PRO A 242 -36.94 40.93 -43.31
N ALA A 243 -37.94 41.30 -42.49
CA ALA A 243 -37.81 41.29 -41.04
C ALA A 243 -37.59 39.86 -40.49
N ALA A 244 -38.38 38.88 -40.95
CA ALA A 244 -38.24 37.49 -40.52
C ALA A 244 -36.88 36.90 -40.90
N LEU A 245 -36.37 37.22 -42.10
CA LEU A 245 -35.04 36.78 -42.54
C LEU A 245 -33.91 37.36 -41.68
N ALA A 246 -33.95 38.67 -41.39
CA ALA A 246 -32.94 39.33 -40.57
C ALA A 246 -32.95 38.81 -39.12
N LEU A 247 -34.13 38.59 -38.52
CA LEU A 247 -34.26 38.00 -37.19
C LEU A 247 -33.80 36.53 -37.17
N GLY A 248 -34.08 35.76 -38.23
CA GLY A 248 -33.57 34.40 -38.39
C GLY A 248 -32.04 34.35 -38.42
N LEU A 249 -31.40 35.26 -39.16
CA LEU A 249 -29.94 35.40 -39.18
C LEU A 249 -29.40 35.81 -37.81
N ALA A 250 -30.05 36.74 -37.11
CA ALA A 250 -29.67 37.12 -35.75
C ALA A 250 -29.66 35.93 -34.79
N ALA A 251 -30.68 35.06 -34.86
CA ALA A 251 -30.77 33.84 -34.06
C ALA A 251 -29.64 32.85 -34.38
N VAL A 252 -29.30 32.66 -35.67
CA VAL A 252 -28.18 31.79 -36.09
C VAL A 252 -26.85 32.30 -35.52
N PHE A 253 -26.57 33.60 -35.66
CA PHE A 253 -25.36 34.20 -35.09
C PHE A 253 -25.35 34.12 -33.56
N GLY A 254 -26.51 34.29 -32.89
CA GLY A 254 -26.66 34.09 -31.45
C GLY A 254 -26.37 32.66 -30.97
N VAL A 255 -26.70 31.63 -31.75
CA VAL A 255 -26.33 30.24 -31.43
C VAL A 255 -24.83 30.02 -31.61
N LEU A 256 -24.23 30.63 -32.64
CA LEU A 256 -22.79 30.52 -32.92
C LEU A 256 -21.95 31.21 -31.84
N THR A 257 -22.38 32.34 -31.29
CA THR A 257 -21.69 33.00 -30.16
C THR A 257 -21.71 32.13 -28.92
N LEU A 258 -22.87 31.55 -28.60
CA LEU A 258 -23.05 30.69 -27.42
C LEU A 258 -22.17 29.44 -27.51
N ARG A 259 -22.06 28.84 -28.70
CA ARG A 259 -21.10 27.75 -28.98
C ARG A 259 -19.65 28.19 -28.91
N GLY A 260 -19.34 29.43 -29.30
CA GLY A 260 -18.02 30.03 -29.17
C GLY A 260 -17.57 30.12 -27.71
N PHE A 261 -18.40 30.70 -26.84
CA PHE A 261 -18.12 30.81 -25.41
C PHE A 261 -17.97 29.44 -24.73
N GLN A 262 -18.83 28.48 -25.05
CA GLN A 262 -18.72 27.10 -24.53
C GLN A 262 -17.42 26.38 -24.93
N ARG A 263 -16.79 26.77 -26.05
CA ARG A 263 -15.48 26.24 -26.46
C ARG A 263 -14.35 26.88 -25.66
N VAL A 264 -14.44 28.18 -25.35
CA VAL A 264 -13.47 28.89 -24.51
C VAL A 264 -13.47 28.33 -23.10
N ASP A 265 -14.65 28.15 -22.48
CA ASP A 265 -14.79 27.57 -21.14
C ASP A 265 -14.21 26.14 -21.04
N ARG A 266 -14.36 25.35 -22.10
CA ARG A 266 -13.78 24.00 -22.17
C ARG A 266 -12.26 24.03 -22.22
N LEU A 267 -11.67 24.99 -22.94
CA LEU A 267 -10.23 25.19 -23.00
C LEU A 267 -9.68 25.64 -21.64
N ASP A 268 -10.38 26.52 -20.93
CA ASP A 268 -9.96 27.00 -19.62
C ASP A 268 -10.03 25.92 -18.52
N LYS A 269 -11.04 25.04 -18.56
CA LYS A 269 -11.11 23.88 -17.67
C LYS A 269 -9.96 22.91 -17.90
N PHE A 270 -9.69 22.58 -19.16
CA PHE A 270 -8.59 21.67 -19.53
C PHE A 270 -7.22 22.21 -19.09
N GLU A 271 -7.03 23.52 -19.07
CA GLU A 271 -5.78 24.12 -18.62
C GLU A 271 -5.61 24.19 -17.10
N LYS A 272 -6.70 24.37 -16.35
CA LYS A 272 -6.65 24.28 -14.88
C LYS A 272 -6.25 22.90 -14.42
N ASP A 273 -6.67 21.85 -15.12
CA ASP A 273 -6.30 20.46 -14.81
C ASP A 273 -4.82 20.15 -15.10
N ILE A 274 -4.17 20.88 -16.02
CA ILE A 274 -2.74 20.71 -16.35
C ILE A 274 -1.83 21.52 -15.42
N ARG A 275 -2.32 22.65 -14.88
CA ARG A 275 -1.56 23.57 -14.01
C ARG A 275 -1.71 23.29 -12.51
N GLY A 276 -2.29 22.14 -12.13
CA GLY A 276 -2.40 21.71 -10.72
C GLY A 276 -1.12 21.89 -9.93
#